data_AF-A0A7S3PET5-F1
#
_entry.id   AF-A0A7S3PET5-F1
#
_cell.length_a   1.000
_cell.length_b   1.000
_cell.length_c   1.000
_cell.angle_alpha   90.00
_cell.angle_beta   90.00
_cell.angle_gamma   90.00
#
_symmetry.space_group_name_H-M   'P 1'
#
loop_
_entity.id
_entity.type
_entity.pdbx_description
1 polymer ?
#
loop_
_entity_poly.entity_id
_entity_poly.type
_entity_poly.pdbx_seq_one_letter_code
_entity_poly.pdbx_strand_id
1 'polypeptide(L)'
;VYDFSSGFLPNGVFQRLLCLCVELSSRSGGNTNLKLYENFASIELEKGLPVHLLENKVAQTISLYVEDDSSAGRVLTVIQSMLLKVNHDVMGTGLTWDTYVEDDTAKELVSQSEAQQQKLSPWFHSENQQETEKTYTQKSDLDSFLESLS
;
A
#
# COMPACT_ATOMS: atom_id res chain seq x y z
N VAL A 1 -5.09 7.89 3.40
CA VAL A 1 -4.78 9.04 4.28
C VAL A 1 -4.35 8.51 5.64
N TYR A 2 -3.21 9.00 6.14
CA TYR A 2 -2.78 8.82 7.53
C TYR A 2 -3.05 10.11 8.29
N ASP A 3 -3.94 10.03 9.28
CA ASP A 3 -4.46 11.18 10.02
C ASP A 3 -3.90 11.21 11.44
N PHE A 4 -3.11 12.24 11.75
CA PHE A 4 -2.47 12.44 13.05
C PHE A 4 -3.19 13.50 13.89
N SER A 5 -4.37 13.96 13.49
CA SER A 5 -5.09 15.06 14.13
C SER A 5 -5.51 14.78 15.58
N SER A 6 -5.62 13.51 15.98
CA SER A 6 -5.91 13.10 17.37
C SER A 6 -4.73 13.28 18.33
N GLY A 7 -3.50 13.34 17.83
CA GLY A 7 -2.29 13.59 18.61
C GLY A 7 -1.60 14.87 18.16
N PHE A 8 -0.82 14.76 17.09
CA PHE A 8 -0.24 15.81 16.24
C PHE A 8 0.68 15.12 15.23
N LEU A 9 1.01 15.75 14.10
CA LEU A 9 2.07 15.32 13.18
C LEU A 9 3.39 16.00 13.57
N PRO A 10 4.38 15.30 14.17
CA PRO A 10 5.65 15.90 14.52
C PRO A 10 6.44 16.32 13.28
N ASN A 11 7.13 17.46 13.39
CA ASN A 11 8.11 17.90 12.40
C ASN A 11 9.15 16.79 12.15
N GLY A 12 9.40 16.49 10.87
CA GLY A 12 10.38 15.47 10.49
C GLY A 12 9.82 14.06 10.32
N VAL A 13 8.54 13.78 10.65
CA VAL A 13 7.94 12.46 10.39
C VAL A 13 7.83 12.23 8.88
N PHE A 14 7.30 13.19 8.14
CA PHE A 14 7.21 13.12 6.69
C PHE A 14 8.58 12.93 6.05
N GLN A 15 9.58 13.74 6.41
CA GLN A 15 10.94 13.65 5.85
C GLN A 15 11.58 12.28 6.12
N ARG A 16 11.38 11.69 7.31
CA ARG A 16 11.91 10.36 7.62
C ARG A 16 11.18 9.25 6.87
N LEU A 17 9.86 9.37 6.69
CA LEU A 17 9.10 8.47 5.82
C LEU A 17 9.65 8.52 4.39
N LEU A 18 9.93 9.71 3.86
CA LEU A 18 10.55 9.88 2.54
C LEU A 18 11.92 9.22 2.44
N CYS A 19 12.77 9.34 3.46
CA CYS A 19 14.07 8.65 3.48
C CYS A 19 13.90 7.12 3.34
N LEU A 20 12.91 6.53 4.02
CA LEU A 20 12.64 5.10 3.90
C LEU A 20 12.11 4.72 2.50
N CYS A 21 11.27 5.57 1.90
CA CYS A 21 10.76 5.36 0.54
C CYS A 21 11.88 5.40 -0.50
N VAL A 22 12.80 6.37 -0.38
CA VAL A 22 13.97 6.50 -1.28
C VAL A 22 14.91 5.32 -1.13
N GLU A 23 15.17 4.87 0.10
CA GLU A 23 16.00 3.69 0.36
C GLU A 23 15.37 2.40 -0.18
N LEU A 24 14.05 2.27 -0.13
CA LEU A 24 13.36 1.13 -0.74
C LEU A 24 13.46 1.18 -2.28
N SER A 25 13.16 2.35 -2.87
CA SER A 25 13.22 2.58 -4.32
C SER A 25 14.60 2.24 -4.90
N SER A 26 15.68 2.67 -4.22
CA SER A 26 17.06 2.42 -4.66
C SER A 26 17.43 0.94 -4.66
N ARG A 27 16.90 0.15 -3.72
CA ARG A 27 17.13 -1.30 -3.61
C ARG A 27 16.32 -2.10 -4.63
N SER A 28 15.13 -1.62 -5.00
CA SER A 28 14.20 -2.31 -5.91
C SER A 28 14.53 -2.09 -7.40
N GLY A 29 15.62 -1.38 -7.71
CA GLY A 29 15.94 -1.01 -9.10
C GLY A 29 14.93 -0.04 -9.72
N GLY A 30 14.21 0.71 -8.88
CA GLY A 30 13.33 1.79 -9.31
C GLY A 30 14.14 2.89 -10.00
N ASN A 31 13.54 3.53 -11.01
CA ASN A 31 14.16 4.68 -11.65
C ASN A 31 14.15 5.85 -10.65
N THR A 32 15.26 6.56 -10.51
CA THR A 32 15.39 7.68 -9.55
C THR A 32 14.72 8.96 -10.04
N ASN A 33 13.53 8.85 -10.67
CA ASN A 33 12.66 9.97 -11.02
C ASN A 33 11.95 10.52 -9.76
N LEU A 34 12.75 10.77 -8.73
CA LEU A 34 12.36 11.35 -7.47
C LEU A 34 12.06 12.84 -7.67
N LYS A 35 10.80 13.23 -7.45
CA LYS A 35 10.43 14.66 -7.37
C LYS A 35 10.12 14.98 -5.91
N LEU A 36 10.94 15.85 -5.32
CA LEU A 36 10.77 16.29 -3.94
C LEU A 36 10.50 17.80 -3.90
N TYR A 37 9.44 18.15 -3.18
CA TYR A 37 9.06 19.51 -2.84
C TYR A 37 8.81 19.56 -1.32
N GLU A 38 8.57 20.76 -0.78
CA GLU A 38 8.50 20.96 0.68
C GLU A 38 7.54 20.00 1.40
N ASN A 39 6.35 19.80 0.83
CA ASN A 39 5.29 18.98 1.40
C ASN A 39 4.80 17.88 0.45
N PHE A 40 5.48 17.64 -0.67
CA PHE A 40 5.07 16.67 -1.68
C PHE A 40 6.28 15.86 -2.15
N ALA A 41 6.06 14.56 -2.35
CA ALA A 41 7.02 13.68 -2.97
C ALA A 41 6.35 12.79 -4.02
N SER A 42 7.03 12.59 -5.14
CA SER A 42 6.71 11.56 -6.13
C SER A 42 7.89 10.61 -6.22
N ILE A 43 7.65 9.33 -5.93
CA ILE A 43 8.67 8.29 -5.80
C ILE A 43 8.19 7.02 -6.48
N GLU A 44 9.05 6.39 -7.26
CA GLU A 44 8.81 5.08 -7.84
C GLU A 44 9.35 4.00 -6.89
N LEU A 45 8.48 3.32 -6.13
CA LEU A 45 8.91 2.34 -5.10
C LEU A 45 9.41 1.02 -5.72
N GLU A 46 8.81 0.64 -6.84
CA GLU A 46 9.17 -0.49 -7.68
C GLU A 46 9.08 -0.06 -9.14
N LYS A 47 9.77 -0.76 -10.05
CA LYS A 47 9.79 -0.41 -11.47
C LYS A 47 8.37 -0.28 -12.03
N GLY A 48 8.01 0.91 -12.51
CA GLY A 48 6.70 1.24 -13.07
C GLY A 48 5.60 1.54 -12.04
N LEU A 49 5.94 1.67 -10.75
CA LEU A 49 4.98 1.93 -9.67
C LEU A 49 5.22 3.31 -9.02
N PRO A 50 4.75 4.39 -9.65
CA PRO A 50 4.82 5.74 -9.08
C PRO A 50 3.82 5.89 -7.92
N VAL A 51 4.33 6.48 -6.84
CA VAL A 51 3.59 6.75 -5.61
C VAL A 51 3.81 8.21 -5.23
N HIS A 52 2.73 8.88 -4.84
CA HIS A 52 2.79 10.27 -4.39
C HIS A 52 2.42 10.37 -2.91
N LEU A 53 3.21 11.14 -2.19
CA LEU A 53 3.00 11.44 -0.78
C LEU A 53 2.84 12.96 -0.62
N LEU A 54 1.79 13.38 0.10
CA LEU A 54 1.49 14.78 0.35
C LEU A 54 1.28 15.02 1.85
N GLU A 55 2.12 15.86 2.45
CA GLU A 55 1.97 16.35 3.82
C GLU A 55 1.03 17.57 3.84
N ASN A 56 0.03 17.51 4.72
CA ASN A 56 -0.80 18.65 5.08
C ASN A 56 -0.60 18.97 6.57
N LYS A 57 0.25 19.96 6.85
CA LYS A 57 0.56 20.39 8.23
C LYS A 57 -0.64 21.00 8.97
N VAL A 58 -1.59 21.60 8.26
CA VAL A 58 -2.79 22.22 8.88
C VAL A 58 -3.76 21.13 9.30
N ALA A 59 -4.03 20.18 8.41
CA ALA A 59 -4.91 19.04 8.69
C ALA A 59 -4.21 17.94 9.53
N GLN A 60 -2.90 18.03 9.74
CA GLN A 60 -2.08 17.01 10.41
C GLN A 60 -2.17 15.65 9.71
N THR A 61 -2.11 15.64 8.37
CA THR A 61 -2.25 14.39 7.58
C THR A 61 -1.10 14.15 6.62
N ILE A 62 -0.89 12.88 6.29
CA ILE A 62 -0.07 12.44 5.15
C ILE A 62 -0.99 11.67 4.21
N SER A 63 -1.17 12.18 3.00
CA SER A 63 -1.96 11.53 1.95
C SER A 63 -1.05 10.69 1.05
N LEU A 64 -1.51 9.50 0.69
CA LEU A 64 -0.85 8.54 -0.18
C LEU A 64 -1.72 8.37 -1.42
N TYR A 65 -1.15 8.58 -2.60
CA TYR A 65 -1.78 8.33 -3.89
C TYR A 65 -0.94 7.29 -4.63
N VAL A 66 -1.58 6.22 -5.09
CA VAL A 66 -0.96 5.15 -5.87
C VAL A 66 -1.60 5.19 -7.25
N GLU A 67 -0.81 5.33 -8.31
CA GLU A 67 -1.37 5.43 -9.68
C GLU A 67 -1.87 4.08 -10.23
N ASP A 68 -1.38 2.97 -9.67
CA ASP A 68 -1.75 1.60 -10.03
C ASP A 68 -2.59 0.95 -8.92
N ASP A 69 -3.88 0.77 -9.19
CA ASP A 69 -4.84 0.13 -8.29
C ASP A 69 -4.39 -1.28 -7.89
N SER A 70 -3.80 -2.06 -8.81
CA SER A 70 -3.44 -3.46 -8.54
C SER A 70 -2.37 -3.59 -7.45
N SER A 71 -1.55 -2.56 -7.26
CA SER A 71 -0.51 -2.49 -6.24
C SER A 71 -0.92 -1.71 -4.99
N ALA A 72 -2.09 -1.05 -4.98
CA ALA A 72 -2.47 -0.09 -3.94
C ALA A 72 -2.49 -0.68 -2.53
N GLY A 73 -3.09 -1.86 -2.34
CA GLY A 73 -3.12 -2.53 -1.02
C GLY A 73 -1.74 -2.91 -0.49
N ARG A 74 -0.84 -3.37 -1.39
CA ARG A 74 0.55 -3.70 -1.06
C ARG A 74 1.33 -2.45 -0.68
N VAL A 75 1.23 -1.38 -1.47
CA VAL A 75 1.88 -0.09 -1.21
C VAL A 75 1.40 0.49 0.12
N LEU A 76 0.09 0.47 0.39
CA LEU A 76 -0.48 0.89 1.67
C LEU A 76 0.19 0.18 2.85
N THR A 77 0.34 -1.14 2.76
CA THR A 77 0.95 -1.98 3.81
C THR A 77 2.44 -1.64 4.01
N VAL A 78 3.16 -1.39 2.92
CA VAL A 78 4.58 -0.98 2.96
C VAL A 78 4.73 0.38 3.65
N ILE A 79 3.93 1.37 3.25
CA ILE A 79 3.99 2.71 3.84
C ILE A 79 3.58 2.67 5.32
N GLN A 80 2.58 1.86 5.69
CA GLN A 80 2.22 1.61 7.09
C GLN A 80 3.38 1.04 7.90
N SER A 81 4.09 0.06 7.34
CA SER A 81 5.26 -0.54 7.99
C SER A 81 6.39 0.48 8.18
N MET A 82 6.59 1.39 7.22
CA MET A 82 7.55 2.48 7.33
C MET A 82 7.15 3.49 8.41
N LEU A 83 5.87 3.85 8.52
CA LEU A 83 5.37 4.72 9.59
C LEU A 83 5.54 4.09 10.98
N LEU A 84 5.25 2.79 11.11
CA LEU A 84 5.52 2.04 12.35
C LEU A 84 7.01 2.05 12.71
N LYS A 85 7.89 1.90 11.73
CA LYS A 85 9.33 2.03 11.93
C LYS A 85 9.72 3.44 12.39
N VAL A 86 9.21 4.48 11.75
CA VAL A 86 9.44 5.89 12.16
C VAL A 86 8.95 6.11 13.60
N ASN A 87 7.78 5.59 13.95
CA ASN A 87 7.23 5.69 15.30
C ASN A 87 8.16 5.06 16.35
N HIS A 88 8.64 3.85 16.06
CA HIS A 88 9.56 3.12 16.94
C HIS A 88 10.91 3.83 17.07
N ASP A 89 11.52 4.21 15.95
CA ASP A 89 12.90 4.71 15.91
C ASP A 89 13.04 6.16 16.41
N VAL A 90 11.98 6.97 16.34
CA VAL A 90 12.04 8.42 16.58
C VAL A 90 11.23 8.85 17.78
N MET A 91 10.05 8.25 17.97
CA MET A 91 9.06 8.72 18.94
C MET A 91 8.89 7.77 20.11
N GLY A 92 9.64 6.65 20.15
CA GLY A 92 9.56 5.65 21.22
C GLY A 92 8.13 5.16 21.43
N THR A 93 7.41 4.90 20.33
CA THR A 93 5.99 4.50 20.25
C THR A 93 4.94 5.56 20.60
N GLY A 94 5.32 6.83 20.74
CA GLY A 94 4.40 7.94 21.05
C GLY A 94 3.58 8.48 19.86
N LEU A 95 3.86 8.09 18.61
CA LEU A 95 3.09 8.54 17.45
C LEU A 95 1.82 7.70 17.30
N THR A 96 0.67 8.38 17.16
CA THR A 96 -0.64 7.75 16.92
C THR A 96 -1.25 8.37 15.67
N TRP A 97 -1.97 7.55 14.90
CA TRP A 97 -2.69 7.99 13.71
C TRP A 97 -3.84 7.05 13.39
N ASP A 98 -4.86 7.60 12.75
CA ASP A 98 -5.92 6.86 12.10
C ASP A 98 -5.58 6.67 10.62
N THR A 99 -6.03 5.57 10.03
CA THR A 99 -5.86 5.33 8.58
C THR A 99 -7.22 5.32 7.92
N TYR A 100 -7.36 6.14 6.87
CA TYR A 100 -8.55 6.20 6.02
C TYR A 100 -8.18 5.86 4.58
N VAL A 101 -9.08 5.20 3.87
CA VAL A 101 -8.93 4.87 2.44
C VAL A 101 -10.14 5.38 1.67
N GLU A 102 -9.97 5.68 0.39
CA GLU A 102 -11.08 6.10 -0.48
C GLU A 102 -11.92 4.88 -0.85
N ASP A 103 -13.24 4.97 -0.66
CA ASP A 103 -14.21 4.10 -1.27
C ASP A 103 -14.48 4.56 -2.70
N ASP A 104 -14.14 3.73 -3.68
CA ASP A 104 -14.32 4.04 -5.09
C ASP A 104 -15.78 4.24 -5.51
N THR A 105 -16.72 3.62 -4.80
CA THR A 105 -18.15 3.71 -5.11
C THR A 105 -18.80 4.97 -4.55
N ALA A 106 -18.49 5.33 -3.31
CA ALA A 106 -19.04 6.51 -2.65
C ALA A 106 -18.23 7.79 -2.89
N LYS A 107 -16.96 7.66 -3.30
CA LYS A 107 -15.98 8.77 -3.37
C LYS A 107 -15.83 9.49 -2.03
N GLU A 108 -15.86 8.72 -0.97
CA GLU A 108 -15.71 9.16 0.42
C GLU A 108 -14.54 8.43 1.10
N LEU A 109 -13.99 9.05 2.14
CA LEU A 109 -12.98 8.44 2.98
C LEU A 109 -13.66 7.59 4.06
N VAL A 110 -13.29 6.32 4.13
CA VAL A 110 -13.73 5.39 5.17
C VAL A 110 -12.55 4.92 6.00
N SER A 111 -12.78 4.53 7.26
CA SER A 111 -11.69 4.02 8.09
C SER A 111 -11.13 2.71 7.52
N GLN A 112 -9.84 2.43 7.73
CA GLN A 112 -9.21 1.22 7.23
C GLN A 112 -9.88 -0.05 7.77
N SER A 113 -10.30 -0.04 9.04
CA SER A 113 -10.98 -1.18 9.67
C SER A 113 -12.34 -1.45 9.02
N GLU A 114 -13.13 -0.42 8.73
CA GLU A 114 -14.40 -0.55 8.00
C GLU A 114 -14.15 -1.02 6.57
N ALA A 115 -13.16 -0.46 5.88
CA ALA A 115 -12.82 -0.84 4.52
C ALA A 115 -12.35 -2.30 4.42
N GLN A 116 -11.63 -2.81 5.42
CA GLN A 116 -11.26 -4.22 5.54
C GLN A 116 -12.49 -5.12 5.73
N GLN A 117 -13.43 -4.72 6.58
CA GLN A 117 -14.67 -5.47 6.82
C GLN A 117 -15.54 -5.54 5.55
N GLN A 118 -15.57 -4.45 4.79
CA GLN A 118 -16.32 -4.34 3.54
C GLN A 118 -15.55 -4.88 2.31
N LYS A 119 -14.28 -5.25 2.46
CA LYS A 119 -13.38 -5.69 1.39
C LYS A 119 -13.35 -4.73 0.20
N LEU A 120 -13.19 -3.43 0.49
CA LEU A 120 -13.20 -2.41 -0.55
C LEU A 120 -12.02 -2.54 -1.50
N SER A 121 -12.32 -2.49 -2.79
CA SER A 121 -11.34 -2.33 -3.87
C SER A 121 -10.75 -0.91 -3.83
N PRO A 122 -9.48 -0.71 -4.21
CA PRO A 122 -8.44 -1.71 -4.53
C PRO A 122 -7.63 -2.20 -3.31
N TRP A 123 -7.98 -1.72 -2.13
CA TRP A 123 -7.17 -1.84 -0.92
C TRP A 123 -7.16 -3.24 -0.32
N PHE A 124 -8.26 -3.98 -0.48
CA PHE A 124 -8.50 -5.24 0.21
C PHE A 124 -9.02 -6.32 -0.75
N HIS A 125 -8.18 -6.70 -1.72
CA HIS A 125 -8.42 -7.91 -2.49
C HIS A 125 -8.04 -9.14 -1.67
N SER A 126 -9.01 -10.02 -1.44
CA SER A 126 -8.68 -11.43 -1.27
C SER A 126 -8.36 -11.90 -2.69
N GLU A 127 -7.13 -12.31 -2.98
CA GLU A 127 -6.92 -13.12 -4.18
C GLU A 127 -7.95 -14.25 -4.10
N ASN A 128 -8.89 -14.28 -5.06
CA ASN A 128 -9.69 -15.47 -5.27
C ASN A 128 -8.69 -16.58 -5.58
N GLN A 129 -8.40 -17.41 -4.60
CA GLN A 129 -7.82 -18.74 -4.77
C GLN A 129 -8.80 -19.65 -5.53
N GLN A 130 -9.33 -19.19 -6.66
CA GLN A 130 -10.17 -19.95 -7.58
C GLN A 130 -9.57 -20.05 -8.98
N GLU A 131 -8.39 -19.47 -9.25
CA GLU A 131 -7.65 -19.73 -10.50
C GLU A 131 -6.61 -20.87 -10.42
N THR A 132 -6.36 -21.46 -9.25
CA THR A 132 -5.47 -22.62 -9.12
C THR A 132 -6.17 -23.98 -9.17
N GLU A 133 -7.52 -24.04 -9.21
CA GLU A 133 -8.25 -25.30 -9.29
C GLU A 133 -8.62 -25.73 -10.72
N LYS A 134 -8.38 -24.91 -11.75
CA LYS A 134 -8.57 -25.35 -13.15
C LYS A 134 -7.37 -26.06 -13.78
N THR A 135 -6.21 -26.06 -13.12
CA THR A 135 -5.02 -26.77 -13.64
C THR A 135 -4.92 -28.21 -13.12
N TYR A 136 -5.66 -28.59 -12.07
CA TYR A 136 -5.61 -29.95 -11.52
C TYR A 136 -6.64 -30.93 -12.09
N THR A 137 -7.61 -30.48 -12.89
CA THR A 137 -8.59 -31.38 -13.53
C THR A 137 -8.10 -31.98 -14.86
N GLN A 138 -7.04 -31.45 -15.48
CA GLN A 138 -6.54 -32.02 -16.74
C GLN A 138 -5.65 -33.25 -16.57
N LYS A 139 -5.17 -33.55 -15.35
CA LYS A 139 -4.34 -34.74 -15.12
C LYS A 139 -5.17 -36.03 -15.00
N SER A 140 -6.38 -35.96 -14.42
CA SER A 140 -7.26 -37.13 -14.32
C SER A 140 -7.83 -37.58 -15.66
N ASP A 141 -8.11 -36.62 -16.56
CA ASP A 141 -8.67 -36.94 -17.88
C ASP A 141 -7.63 -37.61 -18.78
N LEU A 142 -6.36 -37.22 -18.66
CA LEU A 142 -5.25 -37.82 -19.40
C LEU A 142 -4.95 -39.24 -18.92
N ASP A 143 -4.99 -39.47 -17.60
CA ASP A 143 -4.77 -40.80 -17.02
C ASP A 143 -5.92 -41.78 -17.39
N SER A 144 -7.18 -41.31 -17.39
CA SER A 144 -8.32 -42.13 -17.84
C SER A 144 -8.29 -42.47 -19.34
N PHE A 145 -7.75 -41.56 -20.16
CA PHE A 145 -7.62 -41.77 -21.60
C PHE A 145 -6.54 -42.80 -21.91
N LEU A 146 -5.41 -42.77 -21.19
CA LEU A 146 -4.31 -43.72 -21.36
C LEU A 146 -4.67 -45.14 -20.89
N GLU A 147 -5.49 -45.29 -19.84
CA GLU A 147 -6.01 -46.60 -19.41
C GLU A 147 -7.03 -47.21 -20.40
N SER A 148 -7.69 -46.38 -21.21
CA SER A 148 -8.64 -46.86 -22.24
C SER A 148 -7.96 -47.40 -23.52
N LEU A 149 -6.65 -47.22 -23.65
CA LEU A 149 -5.85 -47.62 -24.81
C LEU A 149 -5.06 -48.93 -24.59
N SER A 150 -5.17 -49.56 -23.41
CA SER A 150 -4.60 -50.87 -23.06
C SER A 150 -5.64 -51.97 -23.03
#